data_AF-Q6RX15-F1
#
_entry.id   AF-Q6RX15-F1
#
_cell.length_a   1.000
_cell.length_b   1.000
_cell.length_c   1.000
_cell.angle_alpha   90.00
_cell.angle_beta   90.00
_cell.angle_gamma   90.00
#
_symmetry.space_group_name_H-M   'P 1'
#
loop_
_entity.id
_entity.type
_entity.pdbx_description
1 polymer ?
#
loop_
_entity_poly.entity_id
_entity_poly.type
_entity_poly.pdbx_seq_one_letter_code
_entity_poly.pdbx_strand_id
1 'polypeptide(L)'
;DEIDFEFWGNRSGQPYTVQTNIYAHGKGDREQRVNLWFDPAADFHSYTIMWNHHHVVFYVDEVPIRVYKNNEAKGIPYLLHQPMGVYSTLRNGDDWAT
;
A
#
# COMPACT_ATOMS: atom_id res chain seq x y z
N ASP A 1 -6.20 -0.17 12.73
CA ASP A 1 -5.61 -0.98 11.66
C ASP A 1 -5.71 -0.21 10.35
N GLU A 2 -4.73 -0.34 9.47
CA GLU A 2 -4.63 0.41 8.21
C GLU A 2 -3.79 -0.36 7.19
N ILE A 3 -4.17 -0.28 5.91
CA ILE A 3 -3.49 -0.92 4.77
C ILE A 3 -3.43 0.10 3.63
N ASP A 4 -2.23 0.51 3.26
CA ASP A 4 -2.05 1.71 2.45
C ASP A 4 -1.53 1.43 1.05
N PHE A 5 -2.14 2.09 0.08
CA PHE A 5 -1.52 2.46 -1.18
C PHE A 5 -1.37 3.98 -1.20
N GLU A 6 -0.15 4.45 -1.35
CA GLU A 6 0.16 5.88 -1.46
C GLU A 6 0.93 6.13 -2.75
N PHE A 7 0.41 7.02 -3.59
CA PHE A 7 1.00 7.36 -4.88
C PHE A 7 1.70 8.70 -4.76
N TRP A 8 3.02 8.68 -4.86
CA TRP A 8 3.83 9.88 -4.79
C TRP A 8 4.08 10.35 -6.22
N GLY A 9 3.47 11.48 -6.56
CA GLY A 9 3.70 12.17 -7.82
C GLY A 9 5.13 12.65 -7.92
N ASN A 10 5.57 12.96 -9.15
CA ASN A 10 6.90 13.47 -9.42
C ASN A 10 6.85 14.62 -10.44
N ARG A 11 7.98 15.29 -10.68
CA ARG A 11 8.14 16.25 -11.79
C ARG A 11 7.80 15.59 -13.13
N SER A 12 7.28 16.37 -14.06
CA SER A 12 6.92 15.87 -15.40
C SER A 12 8.06 15.07 -16.05
N GLY A 13 7.76 13.83 -16.44
CA GLY A 13 8.71 12.91 -17.06
C GLY A 13 9.57 12.09 -16.09
N GLN A 14 9.40 12.26 -14.77
CA GLN A 14 10.01 11.40 -13.75
C GLN A 14 9.01 10.33 -13.25
N PRO A 15 9.48 9.15 -12.84
CA PRO A 15 8.59 8.06 -12.44
C PRO A 15 7.87 8.39 -11.12
N TYR A 16 6.60 7.95 -11.06
CA TYR A 16 5.83 7.91 -9.83
C TYR A 16 6.35 6.77 -8.93
N THR A 17 6.31 6.99 -7.62
CA THR A 17 6.60 5.94 -6.63
C THR A 17 5.30 5.48 -5.98
N VAL A 18 5.09 4.17 -5.90
CA VAL A 18 4.02 3.60 -5.07
C VAL A 18 4.62 3.15 -3.76
N GLN A 19 4.13 3.73 -2.66
CA GLN A 19 4.41 3.27 -1.31
C GLN A 19 3.25 2.38 -0.82
N THR A 20 3.59 1.30 -0.14
CA THR A 20 2.63 0.50 0.64
C THR A 20 3.00 0.52 2.10
N ASN A 21 2.01 0.52 2.98
CA ASN A 21 2.21 0.44 4.42
C ASN A 21 1.13 -0.42 5.09
N ILE A 22 1.42 -0.87 6.31
CA ILE A 22 0.51 -1.68 7.11
C ILE A 22 0.64 -1.27 8.58
N TYR A 23 -0.45 -0.77 9.14
CA TYR A 23 -0.58 -0.48 10.56
C TYR A 23 -1.43 -1.56 11.24
N ALA A 24 -0.82 -2.26 12.20
CA ALA A 24 -1.52 -3.20 13.07
C ALA A 24 -1.48 -2.67 14.50
N HIS A 25 -2.64 -2.54 15.14
CA HIS A 25 -2.80 -1.96 16.48
C HIS A 25 -2.17 -0.56 16.62
N GLY A 26 -2.31 0.27 15.58
CA GLY A 26 -1.80 1.64 15.56
C GLY A 26 -0.28 1.76 15.35
N LYS A 27 0.44 0.65 15.17
CA LYS A 27 1.87 0.67 14.84
C LYS A 27 2.09 0.35 13.37
N GLY A 28 2.67 1.30 12.64
CA GLY A 28 3.11 1.18 11.25
C GLY A 28 4.61 0.88 11.14
N ASP A 29 5.33 1.77 10.45
CA ASP A 29 6.77 1.66 10.14
C ASP A 29 7.10 0.41 9.30
N ARG A 30 6.25 0.12 8.31
CA ARG A 30 6.37 -1.03 7.42
C ARG A 30 6.32 -0.60 5.95
N GLU A 31 6.89 0.56 5.64
CA GLU A 31 6.87 1.13 4.31
C GLU A 31 7.67 0.25 3.34
N GLN A 32 7.11 0.02 2.15
CA GLN A 32 7.84 -0.51 1.00
C GLN A 32 7.52 0.36 -0.19
N ARG A 33 8.53 0.67 -1.01
CA ARG A 33 8.41 1.52 -2.19
C ARG A 33 8.79 0.76 -3.45
N VAL A 34 7.99 0.92 -4.49
CA VAL A 34 8.25 0.33 -5.81
C VAL A 34 8.00 1.36 -6.91
N ASN A 35 8.81 1.27 -7.97
CA ASN A 35 8.49 1.91 -9.24
C ASN A 35 7.64 0.95 -10.06
N LEU A 36 6.66 1.47 -10.79
CA LEU A 36 5.82 0.67 -11.68
C LEU A 36 6.55 0.42 -13.00
N TRP A 37 6.23 -0.69 -13.65
CA TRP A 37 6.77 -1.06 -14.97
C TRP A 37 6.03 -0.38 -16.14
N PHE A 38 5.24 0.64 -15.84
CA PHE A 38 4.46 1.45 -16.77
C PHE A 38 4.31 2.88 -16.23
N ASP A 39 3.81 3.79 -17.06
CA ASP A 39 3.43 5.14 -16.65
C ASP A 39 2.00 5.13 -16.08
N PRO A 40 1.81 5.29 -14.75
CA PRO A 40 0.48 5.22 -14.13
C PRO A 40 -0.41 6.44 -14.45
N ALA A 41 0.12 7.47 -15.10
CA ALA A 41 -0.66 8.63 -15.55
C ALA A 41 -1.18 8.48 -16.99
N ALA A 42 -0.70 7.48 -17.73
CA ALA A 42 -1.04 7.29 -19.14
C ALA A 42 -2.36 6.52 -19.37
N ASP A 43 -2.75 5.64 -18.45
CA ASP A 43 -4.00 4.88 -18.50
C ASP A 43 -4.44 4.43 -17.09
N PHE A 44 -5.66 3.92 -16.96
CA PHE A 44 -6.16 3.33 -15.73
C PHE A 44 -5.59 1.93 -15.51
N HIS A 45 -5.20 1.66 -14.26
CA HIS A 45 -4.72 0.36 -13.78
C HIS A 45 -5.50 -0.06 -12.53
N SER A 46 -5.54 -1.36 -12.26
CA SER A 46 -6.20 -1.90 -11.06
C SER A 46 -5.23 -1.94 -9.88
N TYR A 47 -5.63 -1.36 -8.75
CA TYR A 47 -4.86 -1.44 -7.50
C TYR A 47 -5.71 -2.15 -6.47
N THR A 48 -5.32 -3.38 -6.12
CA THR A 48 -6.16 -4.27 -5.31
C THR A 48 -5.49 -4.62 -4.00
N ILE A 49 -6.25 -4.52 -2.90
CA ILE A 49 -5.88 -5.11 -1.61
C ILE A 49 -6.73 -6.35 -1.42
N MET A 50 -6.10 -7.52 -1.36
CA MET A 50 -6.73 -8.74 -0.86
C MET A 50 -6.34 -8.92 0.60
N TRP A 51 -7.32 -8.95 1.49
CA TRP A 51 -7.12 -9.15 2.93
C TRP A 51 -7.98 -10.31 3.43
N ASN A 52 -7.35 -11.27 4.08
CA ASN A 52 -7.99 -12.39 4.76
C ASN A 52 -7.23 -12.74 6.05
N HIS A 53 -7.66 -13.78 6.77
CA HIS A 53 -7.02 -14.18 8.04
C HIS A 53 -5.57 -14.69 7.91
N HIS A 54 -5.11 -15.01 6.70
CA HIS A 54 -3.79 -15.58 6.45
C HIS A 54 -2.78 -14.54 5.95
N HIS A 55 -3.21 -13.59 5.13
CA HIS A 55 -2.33 -12.58 4.56
C HIS A 55 -3.08 -11.38 3.96
N VAL A 56 -2.34 -10.28 3.84
CA VAL A 56 -2.64 -9.14 2.96
C VAL A 56 -1.78 -9.27 1.71
N VAL A 57 -2.37 -9.08 0.54
CA VAL A 57 -1.64 -8.97 -0.72
C VAL A 57 -2.02 -7.69 -1.44
N PHE A 58 -1.00 -6.96 -1.85
CA PHE A 58 -1.12 -5.78 -2.70
C PHE A 58 -0.87 -6.19 -4.14
N TYR A 59 -1.80 -5.87 -5.02
CA TYR A 59 -1.68 -6.10 -6.45
C TYR A 59 -1.67 -4.80 -7.22
N VAL A 60 -0.89 -4.78 -8.28
CA VAL A 60 -1.01 -3.84 -9.40
C VAL A 60 -1.37 -4.67 -10.62
N ASP A 61 -2.55 -4.42 -11.16
CA ASP A 61 -3.24 -5.31 -12.09
C ASP A 61 -3.31 -6.75 -11.51
N GLU A 62 -2.76 -7.73 -12.22
CA GLU A 62 -2.72 -9.13 -11.77
C GLU A 62 -1.41 -9.49 -11.04
N VAL A 63 -0.48 -8.52 -10.89
CA VAL A 63 0.87 -8.76 -10.35
C VAL A 63 0.92 -8.43 -8.86
N PRO A 64 1.24 -9.40 -7.98
CA PRO A 64 1.42 -9.13 -6.56
C PRO A 64 2.74 -8.38 -6.33
N ILE A 65 2.66 -7.16 -5.77
CA ILE A 65 3.84 -6.35 -5.47
C ILE A 65 4.31 -6.52 -4.03
N ARG A 66 3.43 -6.96 -3.12
CA ARG A 66 3.75 -7.18 -1.70
C ARG A 66 2.82 -8.21 -1.06
N VAL A 67 3.38 -9.07 -0.23
CA VAL A 67 2.63 -10.01 0.63
C VAL A 67 3.01 -9.79 2.09
N TYR A 68 2.01 -9.58 2.95
CA TYR A 68 2.18 -9.53 4.39
C TYR A 68 1.42 -10.68 5.05
N LYS A 69 2.16 -11.68 5.53
CA LYS A 69 1.59 -12.89 6.14
C LYS A 69 1.22 -12.64 7.59
N ASN A 70 0.10 -13.22 8.03
CA ASN A 70 -0.21 -13.32 9.44
C ASN A 70 0.89 -14.14 10.14
N ASN A 71 1.63 -13.48 11.02
CA ASN A 71 2.69 -14.06 11.85
C ASN A 71 2.42 -13.78 13.34
N GLU A 72 1.16 -13.72 13.77
CA GLU A 72 0.80 -13.52 15.18
C GLU A 72 1.39 -14.61 16.08
N ALA A 73 1.49 -15.84 15.59
CA ALA A 73 2.18 -16.93 16.28
C ALA A 73 3.66 -16.64 16.59
N LYS A 74 4.27 -15.67 15.90
CA LYS A 74 5.64 -15.17 16.13
C LYS A 74 5.65 -13.82 16.86
N GLY A 75 4.52 -13.39 17.40
CA GLY A 75 4.36 -12.10 18.08
C GLY A 75 4.35 -10.89 17.15
N ILE A 76 4.21 -11.07 15.83
CA ILE A 76 4.08 -9.96 14.88
C ILE A 76 2.58 -9.66 14.75
N PRO A 77 2.13 -8.45 15.15
CA PRO A 77 0.70 -8.13 15.11
C PRO A 77 0.13 -8.15 13.69
N TYR A 78 -1.14 -8.51 13.56
CA TYR A 78 -1.85 -8.60 12.28
C TYR A 78 -3.27 -8.01 12.39
N LEU A 79 -3.85 -7.62 11.26
CA LEU A 79 -5.16 -6.95 11.20
C LEU A 79 -6.26 -8.02 11.18
N LEU A 80 -6.72 -8.47 12.36
CA LEU A 80 -7.76 -9.50 12.47
C LEU A 80 -9.10 -8.98 12.99
N HIS A 81 -9.08 -8.05 13.94
CA HIS A 81 -10.23 -7.83 14.83
C HIS A 81 -10.97 -6.52 14.61
N GLN A 82 -10.42 -5.62 13.79
CA GLN A 82 -11.00 -4.31 13.55
C GLN A 82 -11.59 -4.26 12.13
N PRO A 83 -12.91 -4.12 11.97
CA PRO A 83 -13.50 -3.78 10.68
C PRO A 83 -12.92 -2.45 10.17
N MET A 84 -12.62 -2.37 8.87
CA MET A 84 -12.04 -1.19 8.24
C MET A 84 -12.97 -0.60 7.19
N GLY A 85 -12.94 0.72 7.04
CA GLY A 85 -13.54 1.43 5.91
C GLY A 85 -12.56 1.58 4.75
N VAL A 86 -13.08 1.83 3.55
CA VAL A 86 -12.26 2.15 2.38
C VAL A 86 -12.26 3.67 2.19
N TYR A 87 -11.07 4.25 2.03
CA TYR A 87 -10.88 5.67 1.87
C TYR A 87 -9.99 5.96 0.66
N SER A 88 -10.23 7.10 0.02
CA SER A 88 -9.33 7.64 -1.01
C SER A 88 -9.31 9.15 -0.88
N THR A 89 -8.10 9.73 -0.89
CA THR A 89 -7.89 11.16 -0.70
C THR A 89 -6.77 11.64 -1.61
N LEU A 90 -6.90 12.86 -2.14
CA LEU A 90 -5.82 13.59 -2.79
C LEU A 90 -5.38 14.72 -1.85
N ARG A 91 -4.09 14.75 -1.48
CA ARG A 91 -3.55 15.69 -0.50
C ARG A 91 -2.15 16.16 -0.94
N ASN A 92 -1.76 17.33 -0.44
CA ASN A 92 -0.38 17.79 -0.58
C ASN A 92 0.51 17.08 0.47
N GLY A 93 1.63 16.53 0.02
CA GLY A 93 2.64 15.83 0.83
C GLY A 93 4.04 16.43 0.71
N ASP A 94 4.19 17.73 0.37
CA ASP A 94 5.46 18.40 0.06
C ASP A 94 6.63 18.13 1.05
N ASP A 95 6.34 17.84 2.32
CA ASP A 95 7.38 17.56 3.33
C ASP A 95 8.06 16.17 3.15
N TRP A 96 7.44 15.24 2.41
CA TRP A 96 7.87 13.84 2.35
C TRP A 96 7.63 13.11 1.01
N ALA A 97 6.74 13.61 0.15
CA ALA A 97 6.51 13.14 -1.21
C ALA A 97 7.26 14.03 -2.22
N THR A 98 7.68 13.50 -3.38
CA THR A 98 8.45 14.28 -4.38
C THR A 98 8.21 13.83 -5.80
#